data_AF-A0A8E0KLI9-F1
#
_entry.id   AF-A0A8E0KLI9-F1
#
_cell.length_a   1.000
_cell.length_b   1.000
_cell.length_c   1.000
_cell.angle_alpha   90.00
_cell.angle_beta   90.00
_cell.angle_gamma   90.00
#
_symmetry.space_group_name_H-M   'P 1'
#
loop_
_entity.id
_entity.type
_entity.pdbx_description
1 polymer ?
#
loop_
_entity_poly.entity_id
_entity_poly.type
_entity_poly.pdbx_seq_one_letter_code
_entity_poly.pdbx_strand_id
1 'polypeptide(L)' 'MDTYPPGQIDMAYFDPPLARVDGKAINNLSALAIDGRTFQQWSRHYAWRSGVDTLATHLRRVRGWLTHEFRKR' A
#
# COMPACT_ATOMS: atom_id res chain seq x y z
N MET A 1 -3.14 -11.06 -26.71
CA MET A 1 -2.32 -11.12 -25.49
C MET A 1 -2.80 -9.98 -24.61
N ASP A 2 -3.45 -10.30 -23.50
CA ASP A 2 -3.98 -9.27 -22.61
C ASP A 2 -2.83 -8.63 -21.83
N THR A 3 -2.49 -7.40 -22.19
CA THR A 3 -1.54 -6.58 -21.43
C THR A 3 -2.19 -6.11 -20.14
N TYR A 4 -1.41 -6.04 -19.06
CA TYR A 4 -1.90 -5.51 -17.78
C TYR A 4 -2.55 -4.12 -17.96
N PRO A 5 -3.66 -3.81 -17.28
CA PRO A 5 -4.36 -2.53 -17.46
C PRO A 5 -3.41 -1.32 -17.29
N PRO A 6 -3.58 -0.26 -18.09
CA PRO A 6 -2.66 0.88 -18.08
C PRO A 6 -2.76 1.72 -16.80
N GLY A 7 -3.84 1.54 -16.02
CA GLY A 7 -4.14 2.29 -14.80
C GLY A 7 -3.09 2.07 -13.70
N GLN A 8 -2.66 3.17 -13.09
CA GLN A 8 -1.78 3.13 -11.93
C GLN A 8 -2.51 2.60 -10.71
N ILE A 9 -1.79 1.86 -9.87
CA ILE A 9 -2.20 1.51 -8.51
C ILE A 9 -1.24 2.17 -7.54
N ASP A 10 -1.75 2.95 -6.60
CA ASP A 10 -0.97 3.68 -5.59
C ASP A 10 -1.51 3.51 -4.16
N MET A 11 -2.65 2.82 -4.02
CA MET A 11 -3.32 2.53 -2.75
C MET A 11 -3.11 1.08 -2.30
N ALA A 12 -2.95 0.89 -0.99
CA ALA A 12 -3.03 -0.42 -0.33
C ALA A 12 -3.91 -0.33 0.92
N TYR A 13 -4.64 -1.40 1.22
CA TYR A 13 -5.62 -1.47 2.30
C TYR A 13 -5.33 -2.69 3.18
N PHE A 14 -5.32 -2.49 4.50
CA PHE A 14 -5.08 -3.55 5.47
C PHE A 14 -6.25 -3.69 6.43
N ASP A 15 -6.74 -4.91 6.59
CA ASP A 15 -7.68 -5.30 7.64
C ASP A 15 -7.25 -6.69 8.18
N PRO A 16 -6.83 -6.81 9.45
CA PRO A 16 -6.82 -5.76 10.48
C PRO A 16 -5.79 -4.66 10.24
N PRO A 17 -5.94 -3.47 10.86
CA PRO A 17 -4.95 -2.41 10.80
C PRO A 17 -3.57 -2.90 11.25
N LEU A 18 -2.52 -2.48 10.53
CA LEU A 18 -1.16 -2.84 10.90
C LEU A 18 -0.74 -2.14 12.20
N ALA A 19 -0.03 -2.87 13.04
CA ALA A 19 0.64 -2.38 14.23
C ALA A 19 2.06 -2.95 14.29
N ARG A 20 3.00 -2.17 14.81
CA ARG A 20 4.37 -2.65 15.04
C ARG A 20 4.44 -3.35 16.39
N VAL A 21 5.21 -4.43 16.45
CA VAL A 21 5.47 -5.17 17.68
C VAL A 21 6.27 -4.36 18.72
N ASP A 22 7.01 -3.34 18.28
CA ASP A 22 7.76 -2.43 19.15
C ASP A 22 6.89 -1.27 19.69
N GLY A 23 5.58 -1.29 19.45
CA GLY A 23 4.62 -0.30 19.94
C GLY A 23 4.72 1.08 19.29
N LYS A 24 5.63 1.28 18.33
CA LYS A 24 5.77 2.57 17.65
C LYS A 24 4.59 2.81 16.72
N ALA A 25 4.18 4.07 16.65
CA ALA A 25 3.18 4.52 15.70
C ALA A 25 3.61 4.20 14.26
N ILE A 26 2.62 3.89 13.44
CA ILE A 26 2.78 3.73 12.00
C ILE A 26 2.09 4.90 11.31
N ASN A 27 2.74 5.49 10.31
CA ASN A 27 2.17 6.61 9.56
C ASN A 27 1.21 6.10 8.46
N ASN A 28 0.04 5.62 8.90
CA ASN A 28 -1.10 5.34 8.02
C ASN A 28 -1.77 6.66 7.55
N LEU A 29 -2.62 6.58 6.52
CA LEU A 29 -3.34 7.75 5.99
C LEU A 29 -4.63 8.02 6.76
N SER A 30 -5.54 7.04 6.79
CA SER A 30 -6.84 7.12 7.45
C SER A 30 -7.51 5.74 7.47
N ALA A 31 -8.63 5.61 8.18
CA ALA A 31 -9.52 4.44 8.10
C ALA A 31 -10.58 4.65 7.00
N LEU A 32 -10.97 3.59 6.29
CA LEU A 32 -12.07 3.59 5.32
C LEU A 32 -12.94 2.36 5.50
N ALA A 33 -14.26 2.56 5.53
CA ALA A 33 -15.22 1.47 5.51
C ALA A 33 -15.48 1.04 4.06
N ILE A 34 -15.28 -0.25 3.77
CA ILE A 34 -15.61 -0.90 2.50
C ILE A 34 -16.38 -2.17 2.85
N ASP A 35 -17.60 -2.30 2.32
CA ASP A 35 -18.46 -3.48 2.53
C ASP A 35 -18.60 -3.91 4.00
N GLY A 36 -18.79 -2.94 4.90
CA GLY A 36 -18.97 -3.19 6.33
C GLY A 36 -17.68 -3.53 7.10
N ARG A 37 -16.52 -3.53 6.44
CA ARG A 37 -15.20 -3.74 7.05
C ARG A 37 -14.40 -2.45 7.05
N THR A 38 -13.66 -2.20 8.12
CA THR A 38 -12.82 -1.01 8.26
C THR A 38 -11.38 -1.34 7.88
N PHE A 39 -10.89 -0.72 6.81
CA PHE A 39 -9.53 -0.87 6.33
C PHE A 39 -8.66 0.30 6.76
N GLN A 40 -7.42 0.01 7.16
CA GLN A 40 -6.36 1.00 7.25
C GLN A 40 -5.83 1.32 5.84
N GLN A 41 -5.94 2.58 5.43
CA GLN A 41 -5.52 3.06 4.11
C GLN A 41 -4.06 3.49 4.07
N TRP A 42 -3.42 3.16 2.96
CA TRP A 42 -2.08 3.58 2.59
C TRP A 42 -2.05 4.08 1.17
N SER A 43 -1.48 5.27 0.96
CA SER A 43 -1.26 5.84 -0.37
C SER A 43 0.18 6.26 -0.51
N ARG A 44 0.83 5.92 -1.62
CA ARG A 44 2.07 6.59 -2.03
C ARG A 44 2.07 6.73 -3.55
N HIS A 45 2.20 7.96 -4.02
CA HIS A 45 2.42 8.21 -5.44
C HIS A 45 3.84 7.83 -5.83
N TYR A 46 3.98 7.16 -6.97
CA TYR A 46 5.27 6.85 -7.58
C TYR A 46 5.10 6.81 -9.11
N ALA A 47 6.21 6.91 -9.85
CA ALA A 47 6.15 6.80 -11.31
C ALA A 47 5.66 5.40 -11.72
N TRP A 48 4.60 5.36 -12.51
CA TRP A 48 4.01 4.15 -13.10
C TRP A 48 4.25 4.12 -14.60
N ARG A 49 4.71 2.99 -15.12
CA ARG A 49 4.95 2.77 -16.55
C ARG A 49 3.90 1.82 -17.09
N SER A 50 2.89 2.37 -17.78
CA SER A 50 1.83 1.59 -18.41
C SER A 50 2.41 0.52 -19.34
N GLY A 51 1.89 -0.71 -19.24
CA GLY A 51 2.36 -1.86 -20.01
C GLY A 51 3.66 -2.50 -19.49
N VAL A 52 4.32 -1.93 -18.47
CA VAL A 52 5.53 -2.48 -17.84
C VAL A 52 5.28 -2.79 -16.37
N ASP A 53 4.73 -1.85 -15.63
CA ASP A 53 4.42 -2.03 -14.23
C ASP A 53 3.11 -2.80 -14.06
N THR A 54 3.10 -3.68 -13.07
CA THR A 54 2.00 -4.60 -12.79
C THR A 54 1.68 -4.60 -11.31
N LEU A 55 0.69 -5.39 -10.90
CA LEU A 55 0.42 -5.65 -9.48
C LEU A 55 1.68 -6.09 -8.72
N ALA A 56 2.58 -6.86 -9.33
CA ALA A 56 3.84 -7.26 -8.71
C ALA A 56 4.77 -6.06 -8.42
N THR A 57 4.85 -5.08 -9.33
CA THR A 57 5.57 -3.83 -9.07
C THR A 57 4.96 -3.10 -7.88
N HIS A 58 3.63 -2.99 -7.83
CA HIS A 58 2.92 -2.33 -6.73
C HIS A 58 3.17 -3.03 -5.39
N LEU A 59 3.03 -4.36 -5.30
CA LEU A 59 3.27 -5.11 -4.06
C LEU A 59 4.72 -4.98 -3.56
N ARG A 60 5.70 -4.92 -4.46
CA ARG A 60 7.09 -4.63 -4.10
C ARG A 60 7.25 -3.22 -3.50
N ARG A 61 6.51 -2.23 -4.01
CA ARG A 61 6.48 -0.87 -3.43
C ARG A 61 5.84 -0.88 -2.04
N VAL A 62 4.70 -1.56 -1.88
CA VAL A 62 4.01 -1.74 -0.58
C VAL A 62 4.97 -2.34 0.45
N ARG A 63 5.68 -3.42 0.12
CA ARG A 63 6.70 -4.01 0.99
C ARG A 63 7.79 -3.00 1.37
N GLY A 64 8.22 -2.18 0.42
CA GLY A 64 9.18 -1.09 0.65
C GLY A 64 8.67 -0.05 1.65
N TRP A 65 7.40 0.34 1.56
CA TRP A 65 6.77 1.28 2.51
C TRP A 65 6.79 0.71 3.92
N LEU A 66 6.35 -0.53 4.09
CA LEU A 66 6.33 -1.21 5.40
C LEU A 66 7.74 -1.36 5.97
N THR A 67 8.72 -1.71 5.14
CA THR A 67 10.13 -1.81 5.57
C THR A 67 10.65 -0.45 6.04
N HIS A 68 10.24 0.63 5.39
CA HIS A 68 10.68 1.98 5.74
C HIS A 68 10.09 2.46 7.07
N GLU A 69 8.91 1.98 7.49
CA GLU A 69 8.35 2.31 8.80
C GLU A 69 9.31 1.89 9.93
N PHE A 70 10.01 0.77 9.80
CA PHE A 70 11.01 0.35 10.80
C PHE A 70 12.23 1.27 10.90
N ARG A 71 12.45 2.15 9.92
CA ARG A 71 13.53 3.15 9.95
C ARG A 71 13.10 4.48 10.57
N LYS A 72 11.79 4.73 10.66
CA LYS A 72 11.25 5.92 11.32
C LYS A 72 11.34 5.75 12.84
N ARG A 73 11.82 6.80 13.50
CA ARG A 73 12.10 6.83 14.94
C ARG A 73 10.82 6.77 15.75
#